data_AF-Q9Z6T1-F1
#
_entry.id   AF-Q9Z6T1-F1
#
_cell.length_a   1.000
_cell.length_b   1.000
_cell.length_c   1.000
_cell.angle_alpha   90.00
_cell.angle_beta   90.00
_cell.angle_gamma   90.00
#
_symmetry.space_group_name_H-M   'P 1'
#
loop_
_entity.id
_entity.type
_entity.pdbx_description
1 polymer ?
#
loop_
_entity_poly.entity_id
_entity_poly.type
_entity_poly.pdbx_seq_one_letter_code
_entity_poly.pdbx_strand_id
1 'polypeptide(L)'
;MEVYSFHPAVRTSFQHRVMAALDAWFFLGGHRLKVVSLDSCNSGWAYQELVSISTTEKVLKLLSYLLVPIVIIALLIRCLLHSNFRIDVEKERWLKIRELGIDIESCKLPSSYVNQVSSFIWFEKDKSKRPRIDVDYHTLHSKDWVVFPIVFQKIPKTSRFSYWFSQKETRKRDYVRNMLDHVIGYLTSEGGEWLQYISKTSYQSATSLDPERVLQYCLTDNQELQGEVQRLLNEESATKSSGDKEVLLSHVSDIICQCWWPKFLEVIQSPAFIEELVEEVSGKLNLDFLCLEKANTLDQELRNSLLRAVVHHGSEGVDIKKVGAGLIIYTEAIQLQIPFSRS
;
A
#
# COMPACT_ATOMS: atom_id res chain seq x y z
N MET A 1 -18.17 40.79 46.27
CA MET A 1 -18.08 40.74 44.80
C MET A 1 -19.47 41.02 44.27
N GLU A 2 -19.62 42.02 43.41
CA GLU A 2 -20.90 42.32 42.78
C GLU A 2 -21.20 41.26 41.71
N VAL A 3 -22.45 40.80 41.66
CA VAL A 3 -22.92 39.79 40.70
C VAL A 3 -23.76 40.52 39.67
N TYR A 4 -23.39 40.40 38.39
CA TYR A 4 -24.08 41.11 37.33
C TYR A 4 -25.02 40.19 36.54
N SER A 5 -26.12 40.78 36.07
CA SER A 5 -26.99 40.18 35.06
C SER A 5 -27.35 41.24 34.02
N PHE A 6 -27.51 40.84 32.77
CA PHE A 6 -27.86 41.76 31.68
C PHE A 6 -29.34 41.64 31.33
N HIS A 7 -30.00 42.78 31.12
CA HIS A 7 -31.33 42.80 30.53
C HIS A 7 -31.26 42.27 29.08
N PRO A 8 -32.24 41.49 28.60
CA PRO A 8 -32.19 40.88 27.24
C PRO A 8 -32.03 41.89 26.10
N ALA A 9 -32.47 43.13 26.30
CA ALA A 9 -32.36 44.21 25.33
C ALA A 9 -30.95 44.83 25.22
N VAL A 10 -30.03 44.52 26.15
CA VAL A 10 -28.68 45.07 26.16
C VAL A 10 -27.80 44.29 25.19
N ARG A 11 -27.15 45.00 24.26
CA ARG A 11 -26.11 44.39 23.40
C ARG A 11 -24.89 44.06 24.26
N THR A 12 -24.54 42.78 24.35
CA THR A 12 -23.43 42.29 25.17
C THR A 12 -22.29 41.76 24.31
N SER A 13 -21.06 42.06 24.71
CA SER A 13 -19.85 41.47 24.13
C SER A 13 -19.72 40.00 24.55
N PHE A 14 -18.79 39.25 23.94
CA PHE A 14 -18.49 37.89 24.40
C PHE A 14 -18.03 37.87 25.87
N GLN A 15 -17.17 38.81 26.25
CA GLN A 15 -16.67 38.92 27.63
C GLN A 15 -17.81 39.15 28.63
N HIS A 16 -18.77 40.04 28.31
CA HIS A 16 -19.94 40.28 29.15
C HIS A 16 -20.79 39.04 29.33
N ARG A 17 -20.97 38.24 28.26
CA ARG A 17 -21.73 36.98 28.32
C ARG A 17 -21.04 35.94 29.19
N VAL A 18 -19.72 35.80 29.07
CA VAL A 18 -18.93 34.87 29.89
C VAL A 18 -18.96 35.29 31.36
N MET A 19 -18.73 36.56 31.65
CA MET A 19 -18.79 37.11 33.01
C MET A 19 -20.17 36.89 33.63
N ALA A 20 -21.27 37.24 32.94
CA ALA A 20 -22.62 37.02 33.46
C ALA A 20 -22.96 35.54 33.65
N ALA A 21 -22.43 34.65 32.80
CA ALA A 21 -22.62 33.21 32.98
C ALA A 21 -21.89 32.70 34.22
N LEU A 22 -20.65 33.16 34.47
CA LEU A 22 -19.88 32.83 35.67
C LEU A 22 -20.56 33.39 36.93
N ASP A 23 -20.96 34.66 36.90
CA ASP A 23 -21.68 35.31 37.99
C ASP A 23 -23.00 34.58 38.30
N ALA A 24 -23.78 34.23 37.27
CA ALA A 24 -25.00 33.45 37.44
C ALA A 24 -24.74 32.05 37.99
N TRP A 25 -23.63 31.41 37.58
CA TRP A 25 -23.23 30.11 38.11
C TRP A 25 -22.91 30.25 39.60
N PHE A 26 -22.06 31.20 40.00
CA PHE A 26 -21.63 31.40 41.39
C PHE A 26 -22.70 31.99 42.33
N PHE A 27 -23.77 32.56 41.77
CA PHE A 27 -24.81 33.22 42.55
C PHE A 27 -25.72 32.24 43.30
N LEU A 28 -25.70 32.30 44.63
CA LEU A 28 -26.52 31.47 45.54
C LEU A 28 -27.74 32.21 46.12
N GLY A 29 -28.11 33.34 45.51
CA GLY A 29 -29.20 34.22 45.93
C GLY A 29 -28.71 35.43 46.72
N GLY A 30 -29.59 36.42 46.89
CA GLY A 30 -29.28 37.70 47.52
C GLY A 30 -29.42 38.85 46.55
N HIS A 31 -28.61 39.90 46.71
CA HIS A 31 -28.63 41.06 45.82
C HIS A 31 -27.75 40.81 44.58
N ARG A 32 -28.26 41.19 43.41
CA ARG A 32 -27.49 41.26 42.16
C ARG A 32 -27.78 42.57 41.43
N LEU A 33 -26.83 43.04 40.64
CA LEU A 33 -26.99 44.22 39.78
C LEU A 33 -27.51 43.78 38.41
N LYS A 34 -28.63 44.35 37.99
CA LYS A 34 -29.19 44.13 36.67
C LYS A 34 -28.92 45.33 35.79
N VAL A 35 -28.06 45.11 34.79
CA VAL A 35 -27.61 46.10 33.83
C VAL A 35 -28.68 46.28 32.75
N VAL A 36 -29.16 47.52 32.59
CA VAL A 36 -30.27 47.88 31.69
C VAL A 36 -29.79 48.58 30.42
N SER A 37 -28.64 49.25 30.48
CA SER A 37 -27.99 49.85 29.32
C SER A 37 -26.48 49.86 29.49
N LEU A 38 -25.76 49.67 28.40
CA LEU A 38 -24.31 49.84 28.31
C LEU A 38 -23.98 50.70 27.11
N ASP A 39 -23.04 51.63 27.26
CA ASP A 39 -22.45 52.39 26.15
C ASP A 39 -21.20 51.69 25.58
N SER A 40 -20.60 52.32 24.56
CA SER A 40 -19.39 51.83 23.89
C SER A 40 -18.13 51.85 24.75
N CYS A 41 -18.14 52.52 25.90
CA CYS A 41 -17.04 52.65 26.85
C CYS A 41 -17.23 51.76 28.09
N ASN A 42 -18.20 50.83 28.06
CA ASN A 42 -18.62 49.99 29.20
C ASN A 42 -19.18 50.78 30.40
N SER A 43 -19.56 52.04 30.21
CA SER A 43 -20.36 52.78 31.19
C SER A 43 -21.85 52.49 30.97
N GLY A 44 -22.63 52.39 32.03
CA GLY A 44 -24.01 51.94 31.91
C GLY A 44 -24.86 52.21 33.15
N TRP A 45 -26.15 51.92 33.01
CA TRP A 45 -27.12 52.02 34.09
C TRP A 45 -27.47 50.62 34.57
N ALA A 46 -27.42 50.41 35.87
CA ALA A 46 -27.83 49.17 36.53
C ALA A 46 -28.69 49.48 37.75
N TYR A 47 -29.58 48.56 38.11
CA TYR A 47 -30.32 48.63 39.37
C TYR A 47 -30.09 47.35 40.17
N GLN A 48 -30.18 47.47 41.49
CA GLN A 48 -30.04 46.33 42.40
C GLN A 48 -31.37 45.60 42.51
N GLU A 49 -31.36 44.29 42.29
CA GLU A 49 -32.52 43.42 42.53
C GLU A 49 -32.19 42.34 43.55
N LEU A 50 -33.17 42.03 44.40
CA LEU A 50 -33.10 40.93 45.36
C LEU A 50 -33.70 39.69 44.70
N VAL A 51 -32.91 38.63 44.58
CA VAL A 51 -33.31 37.38 43.93
C VAL A 51 -33.17 36.22 44.90
N SER A 52 -34.31 35.59 45.20
CA SER A 52 -34.37 34.36 45.98
C SER A 52 -34.22 33.15 45.06
N ILE A 53 -33.23 32.31 45.35
CA ILE A 53 -33.02 31.02 44.67
C ILE A 53 -33.59 29.89 45.53
N SER A 54 -34.23 28.91 44.89
CA SER A 54 -34.76 27.74 45.58
C SER A 54 -33.66 26.94 46.28
N THR A 55 -33.96 26.31 47.42
CA THR A 55 -32.99 25.48 48.15
C THR A 55 -32.43 24.36 47.27
N THR A 56 -33.27 23.74 46.44
CA THR A 56 -32.87 22.69 45.48
C THR A 56 -31.81 23.19 44.50
N GLU A 57 -32.01 24.39 43.93
CA GLU A 57 -31.04 24.97 42.99
C GLU A 57 -29.71 25.32 43.68
N LYS A 58 -29.74 25.78 44.94
CA LYS A 58 -28.51 26.01 45.73
C LYS A 58 -27.72 24.72 45.94
N VAL A 59 -28.40 23.62 46.29
CA VAL A 59 -27.76 22.31 46.47
C VAL A 59 -27.17 21.81 45.16
N LEU A 60 -27.89 21.97 44.04
CA LEU A 60 -27.40 21.58 42.71
C LEU A 60 -26.15 22.38 42.31
N LYS A 61 -26.14 23.69 42.57
CA LYS A 61 -24.96 24.56 42.33
C LYS A 61 -23.77 24.13 43.19
N LEU A 62 -24.00 23.80 44.45
CA LEU A 62 -22.94 23.31 45.36
C LEU A 62 -22.34 21.99 44.86
N LEU A 63 -23.18 21.03 44.45
CA LEU A 63 -22.74 19.77 43.84
C LEU A 63 -21.96 20.00 42.54
N SER A 64 -22.40 20.96 41.71
CA SER A 64 -21.69 21.36 40.51
C SER A 64 -20.29 21.91 40.81
N TYR A 65 -20.13 22.74 41.85
CA TYR A 65 -18.81 23.25 42.27
C TYR A 65 -17.87 22.14 42.76
N LEU A 66 -18.42 21.04 43.28
CA LEU A 66 -17.61 19.90 43.70
C LEU A 66 -17.21 19.02 42.51
N LEU A 67 -18.17 18.69 41.64
CA LEU A 67 -17.97 17.69 40.57
C LEU A 67 -17.26 18.26 39.35
N VAL A 68 -17.55 19.50 38.94
CA VAL A 68 -17.01 20.05 37.70
C VAL A 68 -15.48 20.22 37.75
N PRO A 69 -14.87 20.74 38.83
CA PRO A 69 -13.41 20.80 38.93
C PRO A 69 -12.75 19.42 38.84
N ILE A 70 -13.35 18.39 39.44
CA ILE A 70 -12.85 17.00 39.38
C ILE A 70 -12.85 16.51 37.93
N VAL A 71 -13.93 16.75 37.18
CA VAL A 71 -14.02 16.36 35.76
C VAL A 71 -13.00 17.12 34.90
N ILE A 72 -12.81 18.42 35.14
CA ILE A 72 -11.81 19.22 34.42
C ILE A 72 -10.39 18.70 34.70
N ILE A 73 -10.06 18.38 35.96
CA ILE A 73 -8.77 17.80 36.33
C ILE A 73 -8.57 16.45 35.65
N ALA A 74 -9.59 15.58 35.65
CA ALA A 74 -9.51 14.28 34.98
C ALA A 74 -9.30 14.42 33.45
N LEU A 75 -9.97 15.38 32.80
CA LEU A 75 -9.77 15.69 31.39
C LEU A 75 -8.37 16.23 31.09
N LEU A 76 -7.84 17.10 31.96
CA LEU A 76 -6.47 17.60 31.87
C LEU A 76 -5.46 16.47 31.99
N ILE A 77 -5.61 15.59 32.99
CA ILE A 77 -4.76 14.39 33.16
C ILE A 77 -4.85 13.51 31.90
N ARG A 78 -6.06 13.26 31.38
CA ARG A 78 -6.24 12.48 30.13
C ARG A 78 -5.55 13.13 28.94
N CYS A 79 -5.65 14.45 28.78
CA CYS A 79 -5.00 15.17 27.69
C CYS A 79 -3.48 15.13 27.83
N LEU A 80 -2.95 15.33 29.04
CA LEU A 80 -1.52 15.22 29.33
C LEU A 80 -1.00 13.81 29.03
N LEU A 81 -1.71 12.78 29.50
CA LEU A 81 -1.38 11.38 29.22
C LEU A 81 -1.40 11.10 27.71
N HIS A 82 -2.44 11.54 26.98
CA HIS A 82 -2.52 11.36 25.52
C HIS A 82 -1.45 12.16 24.75
N SER A 83 -1.07 13.34 25.24
CA SER A 83 -0.02 14.14 24.60
C SER A 83 1.36 13.51 24.76
N ASN A 84 1.61 12.84 25.89
CA ASN A 84 2.83 12.06 26.13
C ASN A 84 2.77 10.67 25.47
N PHE A 85 1.57 10.15 25.21
CA PHE A 85 1.34 8.96 24.37
C PHE A 85 1.40 9.26 22.87
N ARG A 86 2.26 10.21 22.44
CA ARG A 86 2.81 10.21 21.08
C ARG A 86 3.86 9.11 20.98
N ILE A 87 3.44 7.88 21.22
CA ILE A 87 4.10 6.77 20.55
C ILE A 87 3.66 6.99 19.10
N ASP A 88 4.63 7.22 18.20
CA ASP A 88 4.46 6.87 16.80
C ASP A 88 4.21 5.36 16.82
N VAL A 89 2.98 4.97 17.18
CA VAL A 89 2.41 3.74 16.71
C VAL A 89 2.31 4.07 15.25
N GLU A 90 3.38 3.75 14.51
CA GLU A 90 3.24 3.47 13.11
C GLU A 90 1.95 2.65 13.06
N LYS A 91 0.92 3.25 12.48
CA LYS A 91 -0.16 2.46 11.93
C LYS A 91 0.51 1.70 10.80
N GLU A 92 1.38 0.75 11.13
CA GLU A 92 1.85 -0.27 10.22
C GLU A 92 0.55 -0.94 9.83
N ARG A 93 0.06 -0.55 8.65
CA ARG A 93 -1.00 -1.23 7.91
C ARG A 93 -0.49 -2.60 7.50
N TRP A 94 -0.02 -3.41 8.42
CA TRP A 94 0.69 -4.63 8.06
C TRP A 94 0.43 -5.63 9.17
N LEU A 95 -0.61 -6.44 8.99
CA LEU A 95 -0.41 -7.88 9.09
C LEU A 95 0.81 -8.18 8.20
N LYS A 96 2.01 -8.10 8.79
CA LYS A 96 3.23 -8.44 8.07
C LYS A 96 3.05 -9.90 7.69
N ILE A 97 3.36 -10.20 6.44
CA ILE A 97 3.60 -11.53 5.89
C ILE A 97 4.42 -12.44 6.86
N ARG A 98 5.20 -11.85 7.78
CA ARG A 98 5.82 -12.49 8.95
C ARG A 98 4.87 -13.26 9.90
N GLU A 99 3.65 -12.79 10.16
CA GLU A 99 2.71 -13.50 11.06
C GLU A 99 2.18 -14.80 10.42
N LEU A 100 2.17 -14.89 9.09
CA LEU A 100 1.90 -16.13 8.36
C LEU A 100 3.12 -17.05 8.27
N GLY A 101 4.30 -16.56 8.65
CA GLY A 101 5.58 -17.28 8.55
C GLY A 101 6.14 -17.37 7.12
N ILE A 102 5.50 -16.76 6.12
CA ILE A 102 5.87 -16.89 4.70
C ILE A 102 6.72 -15.69 4.29
N ASP A 103 7.96 -15.59 4.77
CA ASP A 103 8.88 -14.61 4.19
C ASP A 103 9.22 -15.02 2.76
N ILE A 104 8.65 -14.34 1.76
CA ILE A 104 8.83 -14.65 0.34
C ILE A 104 10.31 -14.50 -0.06
N GLU A 105 11.02 -13.53 0.52
CA GLU A 105 12.46 -13.34 0.28
C GLU A 105 13.29 -14.50 0.86
N SER A 106 12.70 -15.26 1.80
CA SER A 106 13.29 -16.48 2.34
C SER A 106 12.87 -17.76 1.59
N CYS A 107 11.91 -17.69 0.65
CA CYS A 107 11.48 -18.85 -0.12
C CYS A 107 12.56 -19.27 -1.10
N LYS A 108 13.12 -20.46 -0.88
CA LYS A 108 14.22 -20.99 -1.67
C LYS A 108 13.72 -22.17 -2.47
N LEU A 109 13.31 -21.95 -3.72
CA LEU A 109 12.94 -23.06 -4.60
C LEU A 109 14.19 -23.87 -4.95
N PRO A 110 14.28 -25.18 -4.60
CA PRO A 110 15.49 -25.99 -4.75
C PRO A 110 16.00 -26.06 -6.19
N SER A 111 15.11 -26.04 -7.19
CA SER A 111 15.47 -26.05 -8.61
C SER A 111 15.75 -24.65 -9.19
N SER A 112 15.41 -23.58 -8.48
CA SER A 112 15.78 -22.24 -8.93
C SER A 112 17.29 -22.10 -8.85
N TYR A 113 17.92 -21.77 -9.99
CA TYR A 113 19.36 -21.54 -10.11
C TYR A 113 19.89 -20.41 -9.19
N VAL A 114 19.00 -19.72 -8.47
CA VAL A 114 19.26 -18.54 -7.64
C VAL A 114 19.66 -18.89 -6.21
N ASN A 115 19.43 -20.12 -5.73
CA ASN A 115 19.98 -20.54 -4.43
C ASN A 115 21.52 -20.51 -4.37
N GLN A 116 22.19 -20.41 -5.51
CA GLN A 116 23.65 -20.26 -5.62
C GLN A 116 24.12 -18.85 -5.99
N VAL A 117 23.24 -17.92 -6.35
CA VAL A 117 23.64 -16.60 -6.83
C VAL A 117 22.93 -15.53 -6.02
N SER A 118 23.62 -15.03 -4.99
CA SER A 118 23.15 -13.83 -4.31
C SER A 118 23.03 -12.71 -5.36
N SER A 119 21.90 -12.01 -5.37
CA SER A 119 21.68 -10.83 -6.21
C SER A 119 22.80 -9.78 -6.02
N PHE A 120 23.47 -9.81 -4.86
CA PHE A 120 24.64 -9.01 -4.55
C PHE A 120 25.91 -9.42 -5.32
N ILE A 121 26.07 -10.70 -5.70
CA ILE A 121 27.26 -11.20 -6.42
C ILE A 121 27.27 -10.76 -7.89
N TRP A 122 26.12 -10.45 -8.49
CA TRP A 122 26.07 -9.86 -9.84
C TRP A 122 26.76 -8.49 -9.90
N PHE A 123 26.71 -7.71 -8.81
CA PHE A 123 27.26 -6.36 -8.76
C PHE A 123 28.78 -6.31 -8.53
N GLU A 124 29.38 -7.36 -7.96
CA GLU A 124 30.79 -7.31 -7.54
C GLU A 124 31.74 -8.06 -8.46
N LYS A 125 31.26 -9.03 -9.24
CA LYS A 125 32.14 -9.94 -9.99
C LYS A 125 32.66 -9.38 -11.32
N ASP A 126 32.17 -8.23 -11.77
CA ASP A 126 32.61 -7.61 -13.04
C ASP A 126 33.54 -6.39 -12.85
N LYS A 127 34.32 -6.37 -11.76
CA LYS A 127 35.44 -5.43 -11.58
C LYS A 127 36.70 -5.80 -12.40
N SER A 128 36.65 -6.87 -13.21
CA SER A 128 37.81 -7.34 -13.98
C SER A 128 37.82 -6.87 -15.44
N LYS A 129 38.55 -5.77 -15.71
CA LYS A 129 39.20 -5.41 -17.00
C LYS A 129 38.39 -5.59 -18.30
N ARG A 130 37.07 -5.44 -18.30
CA ARG A 130 36.25 -5.31 -19.52
C ARG A 130 35.64 -3.91 -19.63
N PRO A 131 35.33 -3.43 -20.85
CA PRO A 131 34.71 -2.12 -21.04
C PRO A 131 33.47 -2.00 -20.16
N ARG A 132 33.35 -0.85 -19.48
CA ARG A 132 32.21 -0.55 -18.60
C ARG A 132 30.92 -0.58 -19.43
N ILE A 133 30.07 -1.54 -19.14
CA ILE A 133 28.68 -1.54 -19.59
C ILE A 133 27.92 -0.59 -18.68
N ASP A 134 27.59 0.61 -19.16
CA ASP A 134 26.64 1.50 -18.49
C ASP A 134 25.24 0.93 -18.69
N VAL A 135 24.63 0.44 -17.60
CA VAL A 135 23.24 -0.02 -17.60
C VAL A 135 22.34 1.18 -17.26
N ASP A 136 21.59 1.67 -18.24
CA ASP A 136 20.58 2.71 -18.01
C ASP A 136 19.32 2.05 -17.45
N TYR A 137 19.03 2.29 -16.16
CA TYR A 137 17.81 1.81 -15.51
C TYR A 137 16.70 2.84 -15.65
N HIS A 138 15.61 2.50 -16.35
CA HIS A 138 14.37 3.25 -16.25
C HIS A 138 13.58 2.78 -15.04
N THR A 139 13.73 3.48 -13.92
CA THR A 139 12.88 3.27 -12.75
C THR A 139 11.51 3.85 -13.03
N LEU A 140 10.47 3.00 -13.15
CA LEU A 140 9.09 3.47 -13.04
C LEU A 140 8.94 4.21 -11.71
N HIS A 141 8.38 5.42 -11.72
CA HIS A 141 8.32 6.24 -10.52
C HIS A 141 7.50 5.53 -9.44
N SER A 142 7.81 5.77 -8.16
CA SER A 142 7.08 5.20 -7.01
C SER A 142 5.61 5.62 -6.92
N LYS A 143 5.07 6.37 -7.88
CA LYS A 143 3.64 6.65 -8.02
C LYS A 143 2.93 5.67 -8.97
N ASP A 144 3.69 4.87 -9.71
CA ASP A 144 3.22 3.93 -10.73
C ASP A 144 3.17 2.50 -10.17
N TRP A 145 2.67 2.35 -8.94
CA TRP A 145 2.52 1.04 -8.31
C TRP A 145 1.48 0.25 -9.08
N VAL A 146 1.95 -0.66 -9.94
CA VAL A 146 1.01 -1.54 -10.61
C VAL A 146 0.73 -2.73 -9.70
N VAL A 147 -0.34 -2.59 -8.94
CA VAL A 147 -0.93 -3.72 -8.20
C VAL A 147 -1.74 -4.49 -9.21
N PHE A 148 -1.41 -5.75 -9.50
CA PHE A 148 -2.32 -6.68 -10.17
C PHE A 148 -3.59 -6.76 -9.32
N PRO A 149 -4.69 -6.12 -9.72
CA PRO A 149 -5.87 -6.07 -8.89
C PRO A 149 -6.65 -7.34 -9.19
N ILE A 150 -6.28 -8.46 -8.57
CA ILE A 150 -7.12 -9.65 -8.64
C ILE A 150 -8.40 -9.30 -7.88
N VAL A 151 -9.46 -8.93 -8.58
CA VAL A 151 -10.69 -8.43 -7.98
C VAL A 151 -11.21 -9.44 -6.96
N PHE A 152 -11.46 -8.98 -5.73
CA PHE A 152 -11.77 -9.79 -4.54
C PHE A 152 -12.93 -10.80 -4.76
N GLN A 153 -13.84 -10.48 -5.68
CA GLN A 153 -15.04 -11.27 -5.94
C GLN A 153 -14.80 -12.55 -6.75
N LYS A 154 -13.61 -12.75 -7.35
CA LYS A 154 -13.35 -13.90 -8.24
C LYS A 154 -12.66 -15.11 -7.59
N ILE A 155 -12.30 -15.11 -6.29
CA ILE A 155 -11.66 -16.29 -5.68
C ILE A 155 -12.67 -17.46 -5.65
N PRO A 156 -12.41 -18.57 -6.36
CA PRO A 156 -13.30 -19.73 -6.40
C PRO A 156 -13.53 -20.27 -4.99
N LYS A 157 -14.72 -20.81 -4.71
CA LYS A 157 -15.03 -21.39 -3.39
C LYS A 157 -14.03 -22.47 -2.98
N THR A 158 -13.52 -23.24 -3.94
CA THR A 158 -12.49 -24.29 -3.73
C THR A 158 -11.12 -23.72 -3.38
N SER A 159 -10.85 -22.44 -3.66
CA SER A 159 -9.58 -21.80 -3.30
C SER A 159 -9.69 -20.99 -1.99
N ARG A 160 -10.86 -20.95 -1.33
CA ARG A 160 -11.04 -20.20 -0.08
C ARG A 160 -10.71 -21.05 1.14
N PHE A 161 -10.02 -20.48 2.12
CA PHE A 161 -9.67 -21.16 3.37
C PHE A 161 -10.89 -21.71 4.11
N SER A 162 -12.02 -21.01 4.06
CA SER A 162 -13.28 -21.47 4.66
C SER A 162 -13.73 -22.85 4.16
N TYR A 163 -13.41 -23.20 2.92
CA TYR A 163 -13.73 -24.51 2.35
C TYR A 163 -12.87 -25.64 2.95
N TRP A 164 -11.63 -25.33 3.33
CA TRP A 164 -10.65 -26.28 3.86
C TRP A 164 -10.58 -26.30 5.39
N PHE A 165 -11.26 -25.36 6.07
CA PHE A 165 -11.14 -25.12 7.50
C PHE A 165 -11.35 -26.37 8.38
N SER A 166 -12.28 -27.24 8.00
CA SER A 166 -12.58 -28.48 8.74
C SER A 166 -11.45 -29.52 8.72
N GLN A 167 -10.48 -29.37 7.81
CA GLN A 167 -9.36 -30.29 7.59
C GLN A 167 -8.04 -29.54 7.39
N LYS A 168 -7.87 -28.43 8.11
CA LYS A 168 -6.82 -27.43 7.85
C LYS A 168 -5.39 -27.97 7.83
N GLU A 169 -5.05 -28.93 8.69
CA GLU A 169 -3.69 -29.50 8.73
C GLU A 169 -3.45 -30.54 7.62
N THR A 170 -4.41 -31.41 7.35
CA THR A 170 -4.23 -32.49 6.35
C THR A 170 -4.38 -32.02 4.92
N ARG A 171 -5.01 -30.86 4.69
CA ARG A 171 -5.30 -30.31 3.36
C ARG A 171 -4.68 -28.94 3.08
N LYS A 172 -3.70 -28.56 3.89
CA LYS A 172 -2.91 -27.34 3.69
C LYS A 172 -2.30 -27.26 2.29
N ARG A 173 -1.72 -28.36 1.81
CA ARG A 173 -1.13 -28.47 0.48
C ARG A 173 -2.17 -28.25 -0.62
N ASP A 174 -3.34 -28.85 -0.48
CA ASP A 174 -4.45 -28.68 -1.43
C ASP A 174 -4.96 -27.24 -1.45
N TYR A 175 -5.07 -26.60 -0.29
CA TYR A 175 -5.45 -25.18 -0.20
C TYR A 175 -4.46 -24.28 -0.94
N VAL A 176 -3.16 -24.44 -0.66
CA VAL A 176 -2.10 -23.67 -1.34
C VAL A 176 -2.10 -23.94 -2.84
N ARG A 177 -2.22 -25.20 -3.28
CA ARG A 177 -2.29 -25.57 -4.70
C ARG A 177 -3.49 -24.92 -5.39
N ASN A 178 -4.70 -25.02 -4.83
CA ASN A 178 -5.89 -24.41 -5.43
C ASN A 178 -5.82 -22.87 -5.48
N MET A 179 -5.14 -22.23 -4.52
CA MET A 179 -4.90 -20.79 -4.56
C MET A 179 -3.85 -20.43 -5.62
N LEU A 180 -2.79 -21.23 -5.74
CA LEU A 180 -1.75 -21.06 -6.75
C LEU A 180 -2.31 -21.26 -8.16
N ASP A 181 -3.11 -22.30 -8.39
CA ASP A 181 -3.80 -22.55 -9.66
C ASP A 181 -4.69 -21.36 -10.05
N HIS A 182 -5.38 -20.76 -9.07
CA HIS A 182 -6.18 -19.56 -9.29
C HIS A 182 -5.32 -18.37 -9.72
N VAL A 183 -4.16 -18.16 -9.08
CA VAL A 183 -3.19 -17.11 -9.43
C VAL A 183 -2.61 -17.34 -10.83
N ILE A 184 -2.16 -18.55 -11.16
CA ILE A 184 -1.60 -18.90 -12.47
C ILE A 184 -2.67 -18.77 -13.55
N GLY A 185 -3.89 -19.25 -13.29
CA GLY A 185 -5.02 -19.12 -14.21
C GLY A 185 -5.38 -17.65 -14.47
N TYR A 186 -5.31 -16.80 -13.44
CA TYR A 186 -5.49 -15.36 -13.58
C TYR A 186 -4.40 -14.74 -14.46
N LEU A 187 -3.12 -15.02 -14.17
CA LEU A 187 -2.01 -14.54 -14.99
C LEU A 187 -2.15 -15.00 -16.44
N THR A 188 -2.44 -16.28 -16.67
CA THR A 188 -2.60 -16.84 -18.02
C THR A 188 -3.72 -16.16 -18.82
N SER A 189 -4.84 -15.83 -18.17
CA SER A 189 -6.02 -15.28 -18.85
C SER A 189 -6.01 -13.76 -19.00
N GLU A 190 -5.62 -13.02 -17.96
CA GLU A 190 -5.71 -11.55 -17.92
C GLU A 190 -4.33 -10.87 -17.92
N GLY A 191 -3.25 -11.59 -17.58
CA GLY A 191 -1.93 -10.98 -17.36
C GLY A 191 -1.29 -10.40 -18.63
N GLY A 192 -1.52 -11.00 -19.79
CA GLY A 192 -0.99 -10.50 -21.06
C GLY A 192 -1.60 -9.15 -21.47
N GLU A 193 -2.93 -9.03 -21.41
CA GLU A 193 -3.63 -7.77 -21.66
C GLU A 193 -3.22 -6.69 -20.65
N TRP A 194 -3.04 -7.09 -19.40
CA TRP A 194 -2.61 -6.19 -18.34
C TRP A 194 -1.18 -5.66 -18.53
N LEU A 195 -0.24 -6.51 -18.96
CA LEU A 195 1.11 -6.07 -19.33
C LEU A 195 1.10 -5.07 -20.49
N GLN A 196 0.28 -5.33 -21.51
CA GLN A 196 0.12 -4.38 -22.61
C GLN A 196 -0.48 -3.05 -22.14
N TYR A 197 -1.45 -3.10 -21.23
CA TYR A 197 -2.01 -1.90 -20.63
C TYR A 197 -0.94 -1.08 -19.89
N ILE A 198 -0.11 -1.73 -19.07
CA ILE A 198 0.99 -1.06 -18.35
C ILE A 198 1.98 -0.45 -19.31
N SER A 199 2.42 -1.23 -20.32
CA SER A 199 3.34 -0.74 -21.35
C SER A 199 2.80 0.55 -21.97
N LYS A 200 1.52 0.57 -22.34
CA LYS A 200 0.85 1.76 -22.90
C LYS A 200 0.74 2.93 -21.93
N THR A 201 0.47 2.68 -20.64
CA THR A 201 0.31 3.76 -19.64
C THR A 201 1.62 4.32 -19.12
N SER A 202 2.65 3.48 -18.99
CA SER A 202 3.95 3.85 -18.42
C SER A 202 4.80 4.67 -19.38
N TYR A 203 4.65 4.46 -20.69
CA TYR A 203 5.47 5.11 -21.72
C TYR A 203 4.76 6.23 -22.49
N GLN A 204 3.84 6.95 -21.83
CA GLN A 204 3.16 8.10 -22.45
C GLN A 204 4.11 9.28 -22.73
N SER A 205 5.32 9.31 -22.15
CA SER A 205 6.33 10.30 -22.54
C SER A 205 7.02 9.88 -23.83
N ALA A 206 6.84 10.67 -24.89
CA ALA A 206 7.37 10.49 -26.24
C ALA A 206 8.90 10.66 -26.33
N THR A 207 9.66 9.92 -25.52
CA THR A 207 11.12 9.88 -25.65
C THR A 207 11.44 8.96 -26.81
N SER A 208 11.75 9.55 -27.96
CA SER A 208 12.26 8.83 -29.14
C SER A 208 13.56 8.13 -28.76
N LEU A 209 13.62 6.81 -28.94
CA LEU A 209 14.89 6.10 -28.87
C LEU A 209 15.50 6.06 -30.27
N ASP A 210 16.78 6.41 -30.35
CA ASP A 210 17.58 6.16 -31.54
C ASP A 210 17.61 4.65 -31.82
N PRO A 211 17.18 4.17 -33.00
CA PRO A 211 17.21 2.76 -33.36
C PRO A 211 18.58 2.11 -33.14
N GLU A 212 19.69 2.83 -33.33
CA GLU A 212 21.04 2.32 -33.06
C GLU A 212 21.28 2.07 -31.56
N ARG A 213 20.64 2.83 -30.67
CA ARG A 213 20.68 2.60 -29.22
C ARG A 213 19.81 1.42 -28.79
N VAL A 214 18.67 1.20 -29.44
CA VAL A 214 17.81 0.02 -29.21
C VAL A 214 18.56 -1.27 -29.54
N LEU A 215 19.40 -1.26 -30.57
CA LEU A 215 20.26 -2.39 -30.93
C LEU A 215 21.38 -2.63 -29.90
N GLN A 216 21.87 -1.58 -29.24
CA GLN A 216 22.88 -1.71 -28.19
C GLN A 216 22.30 -2.25 -26.88
N TYR A 217 21.01 -2.02 -26.64
CA TYR A 217 20.23 -2.52 -25.51
C TYR A 217 19.94 -4.03 -25.66
N CYS A 218 21.00 -4.83 -25.76
CA CYS A 218 20.88 -6.26 -25.99
C CYS A 218 20.58 -7.01 -24.69
N LEU A 219 19.53 -7.82 -24.79
CA LEU A 219 19.14 -8.88 -23.87
C LEU A 219 20.31 -9.86 -23.76
N THR A 220 21.06 -9.82 -22.66
CA THR A 220 22.17 -10.74 -22.39
C THR A 220 21.76 -12.22 -22.52
N ASP A 221 22.71 -12.97 -23.10
CA ASP A 221 22.92 -14.42 -23.32
C ASP A 221 21.86 -15.38 -23.93
N ASN A 222 20.73 -14.97 -24.54
CA ASN A 222 20.09 -15.86 -25.55
C ASN A 222 19.75 -15.28 -26.91
N GLN A 223 20.46 -15.89 -27.86
CA GLN A 223 20.45 -15.59 -29.28
C GLN A 223 19.10 -15.87 -29.92
N GLU A 224 18.31 -16.81 -29.40
CA GLU A 224 16.98 -17.12 -29.96
C GLU A 224 16.01 -15.96 -29.68
N LEU A 225 15.89 -15.54 -28.42
CA LEU A 225 15.03 -14.41 -28.03
C LEU A 225 15.54 -13.10 -28.63
N GLN A 226 16.86 -12.90 -28.66
CA GLN A 226 17.46 -11.73 -29.30
C GLN A 226 17.14 -11.70 -30.80
N GLY A 227 17.26 -12.85 -31.49
CA GLY A 227 16.91 -12.97 -32.90
C GLY A 227 15.43 -12.68 -33.15
N GLU A 228 14.56 -13.13 -32.26
CA GLU A 228 13.11 -12.90 -32.35
C GLU A 228 12.73 -11.44 -32.09
N VAL A 229 13.29 -10.82 -31.05
CA VAL A 229 13.08 -9.38 -30.77
C VAL A 229 13.61 -8.53 -31.92
N GLN A 230 14.78 -8.87 -32.46
CA GLN A 230 15.35 -8.18 -33.62
C GLN A 230 14.47 -8.33 -34.87
N ARG A 231 13.94 -9.54 -35.10
CA ARG A 231 13.01 -9.80 -36.21
C ARG A 231 11.77 -8.93 -36.09
N LEU A 232 11.14 -8.89 -34.91
CA LEU A 232 9.93 -8.09 -34.67
C LEU A 232 10.21 -6.58 -34.75
N LEU A 233 11.35 -6.10 -34.25
CA LEU A 233 11.76 -4.71 -34.40
C LEU A 233 11.96 -4.32 -35.87
N ASN A 234 12.60 -5.20 -36.65
CA ASN A 234 12.80 -4.97 -38.09
C ASN A 234 11.47 -4.94 -38.84
N GLU A 235 10.54 -5.85 -38.54
CA GLU A 235 9.19 -5.90 -39.11
C GLU A 235 8.39 -4.62 -38.77
N GLU A 236 8.43 -4.18 -37.51
CA GLU A 236 7.78 -2.94 -37.06
C GLU A 236 8.40 -1.70 -37.73
N SER A 237 9.72 -1.67 -37.92
CA SER A 237 10.41 -0.57 -38.61
C SER A 237 10.06 -0.51 -40.11
N ALA A 238 9.83 -1.67 -40.74
CA ALA A 238 9.53 -1.77 -42.17
C ALA A 238 8.09 -1.36 -42.51
N THR A 239 7.16 -1.48 -41.56
CA THR A 239 5.76 -1.11 -41.75
C THR A 239 5.50 0.39 -41.61
N LYS A 240 6.41 1.14 -40.98
CA LYS A 240 6.29 2.60 -40.82
C LYS A 240 6.80 3.35 -42.05
N SER A 241 5.95 4.20 -42.62
CA SER A 241 6.30 5.03 -43.79
C SER A 241 7.48 5.97 -43.48
N SER A 242 8.28 6.29 -44.50
CA SER A 242 9.64 6.85 -44.39
C SER A 242 9.82 8.17 -43.62
N GLY A 243 8.75 8.78 -43.11
CA GLY A 243 8.77 10.02 -42.32
C GLY A 243 8.82 9.84 -40.80
N ASP A 244 8.25 8.76 -40.25
CA ASP A 244 8.16 8.50 -38.79
C ASP A 244 8.95 7.23 -38.42
N LYS A 245 10.28 7.30 -38.57
CA LYS A 245 11.17 6.17 -38.23
C LYS A 245 11.50 6.06 -36.73
N GLU A 246 10.92 6.91 -35.89
CA GLU A 246 11.15 6.82 -34.45
C GLU A 246 10.45 5.59 -33.88
N VAL A 247 11.27 4.61 -33.48
CA VAL A 247 10.81 3.50 -32.66
C VAL A 247 10.59 4.05 -31.25
N LEU A 248 9.33 4.34 -30.93
CA LEU A 248 8.98 4.71 -29.55
C LEU A 248 9.36 3.57 -28.60
N LEU A 249 9.88 3.93 -27.41
CA LEU A 249 10.21 3.00 -26.33
C LEU A 249 9.03 2.08 -25.97
N SER A 250 7.80 2.54 -26.15
CA SER A 250 6.58 1.73 -25.98
C SER A 250 6.54 0.51 -26.92
N HIS A 251 7.00 0.64 -28.18
CA HIS A 251 7.03 -0.49 -29.12
C HIS A 251 8.09 -1.52 -28.72
N VAL A 252 9.25 -1.06 -28.24
CA VAL A 252 10.30 -1.95 -27.74
C VAL A 252 9.78 -2.73 -26.52
N SER A 253 9.12 -2.05 -25.59
CA SER A 253 8.48 -2.67 -24.42
C SER A 253 7.42 -3.69 -24.85
N ASP A 254 6.55 -3.36 -25.80
CA ASP A 254 5.52 -4.27 -26.31
C ASP A 254 6.14 -5.53 -26.93
N ILE A 255 7.19 -5.39 -27.74
CA ILE A 255 7.91 -6.51 -28.35
C ILE A 255 8.59 -7.38 -27.29
N ILE A 256 9.25 -6.77 -26.29
CA ILE A 256 9.86 -7.52 -25.18
C ILE A 256 8.78 -8.31 -24.41
N CYS A 257 7.64 -7.69 -24.11
CA CYS A 257 6.52 -8.37 -23.46
C CYS A 257 5.98 -9.52 -24.31
N GLN A 258 5.85 -9.36 -25.63
CA GLN A 258 5.41 -10.42 -26.54
C GLN A 258 6.35 -11.62 -26.56
N CYS A 259 7.66 -11.38 -26.49
CA CYS A 259 8.65 -12.46 -26.50
C CYS A 259 8.83 -13.12 -25.11
N TRP A 260 8.78 -12.34 -24.04
CA TRP A 260 9.01 -12.81 -22.67
C TRP A 260 7.81 -13.55 -22.08
N TRP A 261 6.59 -13.02 -22.28
CA TRP A 261 5.39 -13.52 -21.63
C TRP A 261 5.09 -15.01 -21.89
N PRO A 262 5.20 -15.53 -23.13
CA PRO A 262 5.00 -16.96 -23.38
C PRO A 262 6.00 -17.85 -22.62
N LYS A 263 7.28 -17.44 -22.56
CA LYS A 263 8.32 -18.18 -21.83
C LYS A 263 8.07 -18.15 -20.32
N PHE A 264 7.64 -17.01 -19.80
CA PHE A 264 7.22 -16.88 -18.40
C PHE A 264 6.03 -17.81 -18.09
N LEU A 265 5.00 -17.83 -18.94
CA LEU A 265 3.85 -18.73 -18.79
C LEU A 265 4.26 -20.20 -18.80
N GLU A 266 5.16 -20.61 -19.71
CA GLU A 266 5.68 -21.98 -19.76
C GLU A 266 6.31 -22.41 -18.43
N VAL A 267 7.10 -21.53 -17.82
CA VAL A 267 7.75 -21.79 -16.53
C VAL A 267 6.72 -21.92 -15.42
N ILE A 268 5.83 -20.94 -15.25
CA ILE A 268 4.88 -20.94 -14.12
C ILE A 268 3.81 -22.01 -14.25
N GLN A 269 3.51 -22.47 -15.46
CA GLN A 269 2.58 -23.58 -15.72
C GLN A 269 3.25 -24.96 -15.61
N SER A 270 4.59 -25.01 -15.48
CA SER A 270 5.28 -26.29 -15.39
C SER A 270 4.92 -27.02 -14.09
N PRO A 271 4.68 -28.35 -14.13
CA PRO A 271 4.35 -29.11 -12.93
C PRO A 271 5.45 -29.03 -11.86
N ALA A 272 6.72 -28.98 -12.27
CA ALA A 272 7.85 -28.88 -11.35
C ALA A 272 7.79 -27.57 -10.54
N PHE A 273 7.58 -26.44 -11.21
CA PHE A 273 7.45 -25.14 -10.56
C PHE A 273 6.29 -25.11 -9.57
N ILE A 274 5.13 -25.59 -9.99
CA ILE A 274 3.91 -25.64 -9.16
C ILE A 274 4.16 -26.48 -7.91
N GLU A 275 4.71 -27.69 -8.06
CA GLU A 275 4.93 -28.60 -6.93
C GLU A 275 5.97 -28.07 -5.93
N GLU A 276 7.05 -27.47 -6.42
CA GLU A 276 8.07 -26.88 -5.54
C GLU A 276 7.53 -25.68 -4.75
N LEU A 277 6.78 -24.79 -5.41
CA LEU A 277 6.22 -23.61 -4.74
C LEU A 277 5.12 -24.01 -3.74
N VAL A 278 4.28 -24.98 -4.09
CA VAL A 278 3.28 -25.54 -3.17
C VAL A 278 3.96 -26.16 -1.96
N GLU A 279 5.02 -26.95 -2.14
CA GLU A 279 5.74 -27.57 -1.03
C GLU A 279 6.37 -26.52 -0.10
N GLU A 280 7.08 -25.53 -0.65
CA GLU A 280 7.74 -24.49 0.13
C GLU A 280 6.74 -23.64 0.94
N VAL A 281 5.68 -23.15 0.28
CA VAL A 281 4.68 -22.29 0.92
C VAL A 281 3.83 -23.09 1.92
N SER A 282 3.46 -24.32 1.57
CA SER A 282 2.76 -25.21 2.51
C SER A 282 3.67 -25.74 3.60
N GLY A 283 4.99 -25.68 3.51
CA GLY A 283 5.89 -25.94 4.64
C GLY A 283 5.81 -24.82 5.67
N LYS A 284 5.80 -23.57 5.22
CA LYS A 284 5.91 -22.37 6.07
C LYS A 284 4.60 -21.83 6.63
N LEU A 285 3.47 -22.05 5.96
CA LEU A 285 2.19 -21.48 6.34
C LEU A 285 1.73 -22.02 7.72
N ASN A 286 1.55 -21.19 8.74
CA ASN A 286 1.02 -21.67 10.03
C ASN A 286 -0.50 -21.43 10.13
N LEU A 287 -1.30 -22.50 10.21
CA LEU A 287 -2.77 -22.43 10.28
C LEU A 287 -3.34 -22.62 11.69
N ASP A 288 -2.49 -22.84 12.70
CA ASP A 288 -2.94 -23.16 14.06
C ASP A 288 -3.66 -21.98 14.73
N PHE A 289 -3.22 -20.75 14.43
CA PHE A 289 -3.68 -19.53 15.09
C PHE A 289 -4.83 -18.81 14.38
N LEU A 290 -5.35 -19.37 13.28
CA LEU A 290 -6.32 -18.69 12.42
C LEU A 290 -7.77 -19.02 12.82
N CYS A 291 -8.55 -17.97 13.04
CA CYS A 291 -10.00 -18.02 13.26
C CYS A 291 -10.74 -17.79 11.93
N LEU A 292 -11.91 -18.42 11.76
CA LEU A 292 -12.74 -18.33 10.55
C LEU A 292 -13.12 -16.87 10.21
N GLU A 293 -13.25 -16.01 11.23
CA GLU A 293 -13.54 -14.58 11.06
C GLU A 293 -12.46 -13.84 10.24
N LYS A 294 -11.21 -14.35 10.23
CA LYS A 294 -10.08 -13.81 9.46
C LYS A 294 -9.84 -14.52 8.13
N ALA A 295 -10.67 -15.49 7.75
CA ALA A 295 -10.46 -16.33 6.56
C ALA A 295 -10.35 -15.50 5.26
N ASN A 296 -11.18 -14.47 5.09
CA ASN A 296 -11.15 -13.61 3.90
C ASN A 296 -9.85 -12.80 3.82
N THR A 297 -9.35 -12.31 4.96
CA THR A 297 -8.08 -11.58 5.02
C THR A 297 -6.91 -12.50 4.70
N LEU A 298 -6.92 -13.72 5.25
CA LEU A 298 -5.94 -14.74 4.93
C LEU A 298 -5.92 -15.10 3.44
N ASP A 299 -7.09 -15.36 2.85
CA ASP A 299 -7.21 -15.70 1.42
C ASP A 299 -6.56 -14.61 0.56
N GLN A 300 -6.80 -13.35 0.92
CA GLN A 300 -6.25 -12.19 0.23
C GLN A 300 -4.73 -12.09 0.37
N GLU A 301 -4.21 -12.24 1.58
CA GLU A 301 -2.78 -12.14 1.89
C GLU A 301 -1.99 -13.28 1.26
N LEU A 302 -2.50 -14.51 1.35
CA LEU A 302 -1.89 -15.68 0.73
C LEU A 302 -1.88 -15.53 -0.79
N ARG A 303 -3.01 -15.12 -1.40
CA ARG A 303 -3.09 -14.89 -2.85
C ARG A 303 -2.08 -13.85 -3.31
N ASN A 304 -1.98 -12.73 -2.60
CA ASN A 304 -1.01 -11.68 -2.92
C ASN A 304 0.43 -12.17 -2.77
N SER A 305 0.71 -12.97 -1.74
CA SER A 305 2.04 -13.55 -1.50
C SER A 305 2.40 -14.57 -2.58
N LEU A 306 1.46 -15.44 -2.96
CA LEU A 306 1.63 -16.40 -4.05
C LEU A 306 1.84 -15.69 -5.39
N LEU A 307 1.06 -14.65 -5.68
CA LEU A 307 1.28 -13.84 -6.88
C LEU A 307 2.70 -13.28 -6.92
N ARG A 308 3.17 -12.66 -5.83
CA ARG A 308 4.55 -12.15 -5.76
C ARG A 308 5.58 -13.25 -5.98
N ALA A 309 5.42 -14.40 -5.33
CA ALA A 309 6.31 -15.54 -5.50
C ALA A 309 6.30 -16.10 -6.93
N VAL A 310 5.11 -16.18 -7.56
CA VAL A 310 4.96 -16.64 -8.95
C VAL A 310 5.66 -15.69 -9.91
N VAL A 311 5.46 -14.38 -9.79
CA VAL A 311 6.10 -13.47 -10.73
C VAL A 311 7.60 -13.36 -10.45
N HIS A 312 8.04 -13.40 -9.19
CA HIS A 312 9.46 -13.41 -8.84
C HIS A 312 10.16 -14.67 -9.38
N HIS A 313 9.77 -15.85 -8.91
CA HIS A 313 10.45 -17.10 -9.29
C HIS A 313 10.13 -17.56 -10.71
N GLY A 314 8.96 -17.24 -11.25
CA GLY A 314 8.64 -17.50 -12.65
C GLY A 314 9.55 -16.70 -13.58
N SER A 315 9.89 -15.46 -13.22
CA SER A 315 10.88 -14.68 -13.95
C SER A 315 12.29 -15.26 -13.83
N GLU A 316 12.63 -15.89 -12.70
CA GLU A 316 13.93 -16.54 -12.46
C GLU A 316 14.08 -17.92 -13.11
N GLY A 317 12.98 -18.67 -13.25
CA GLY A 317 12.94 -19.96 -13.95
C GLY A 317 12.99 -19.79 -15.47
N VAL A 318 12.62 -18.61 -15.98
CA VAL A 318 13.09 -18.17 -17.30
C VAL A 318 14.58 -17.96 -17.15
N ASP A 319 15.41 -18.72 -17.87
CA ASP A 319 16.87 -18.57 -17.82
C ASP A 319 17.25 -17.10 -18.10
N ILE A 320 17.45 -16.30 -17.05
CA ILE A 320 17.64 -14.83 -17.14
C ILE A 320 18.98 -14.52 -17.78
N LYS A 321 19.97 -15.42 -17.64
CA LYS A 321 21.20 -15.32 -18.43
C LYS A 321 20.86 -15.39 -19.91
N LYS A 322 19.87 -16.18 -20.28
CA LYS A 322 19.37 -16.31 -21.63
C LYS A 322 18.38 -15.21 -22.05
N VAL A 323 17.68 -14.57 -21.12
CA VAL A 323 16.63 -13.60 -21.44
C VAL A 323 16.98 -12.31 -20.71
N GLY A 324 17.87 -11.50 -21.29
CA GLY A 324 18.33 -10.25 -20.67
C GLY A 324 17.31 -9.11 -20.65
N ALA A 325 16.05 -9.40 -20.34
CA ALA A 325 15.11 -8.43 -19.80
C ALA A 325 14.72 -8.93 -18.41
N GLY A 326 15.44 -8.46 -17.40
CA GLY A 326 15.00 -8.54 -16.01
C GLY A 326 13.66 -7.81 -15.83
N LEU A 327 12.79 -8.40 -15.03
CA LEU A 327 11.62 -7.77 -14.44
C LEU A 327 11.86 -7.90 -12.92
N ILE A 328 12.39 -6.85 -12.29
CA ILE A 328 12.77 -6.89 -10.86
C ILE A 328 11.61 -6.44 -9.99
N ILE A 329 10.84 -7.39 -9.49
CA ILE A 329 9.68 -7.12 -8.65
C ILE A 329 10.14 -6.89 -7.22
N TYR A 330 10.01 -5.66 -6.73
CA TYR A 330 10.24 -5.32 -5.33
C TYR A 330 8.97 -5.52 -4.50
N THR A 331 9.17 -5.92 -3.24
CA THR A 331 8.14 -6.42 -2.32
C THR A 331 7.09 -5.39 -1.89
N GLU A 332 7.28 -4.10 -2.23
CA GLU A 332 6.29 -3.03 -2.03
C GLU A 332 5.97 -2.21 -3.29
N ALA A 333 6.60 -2.49 -4.45
CA ALA A 333 6.33 -1.85 -5.74
C ALA A 333 6.78 -2.74 -6.91
N ILE A 334 5.94 -2.91 -7.94
CA ILE A 334 6.41 -3.53 -9.19
C ILE A 334 7.27 -2.50 -9.92
N GLN A 335 8.59 -2.62 -9.82
CA GLN A 335 9.52 -1.91 -10.68
C GLN A 335 9.84 -2.80 -11.88
N LEU A 336 9.33 -2.47 -13.06
CA LEU A 336 9.85 -3.07 -14.29
C LEU A 336 11.24 -2.47 -14.54
N GLN A 337 12.28 -3.09 -13.98
CA GLN A 337 13.66 -2.76 -14.30
C GLN A 337 14.13 -3.67 -15.43
N ILE A 338 13.99 -3.21 -16.68
CA ILE A 338 14.62 -3.88 -17.82
C ILE A 338 16.12 -3.51 -17.78
N PRO A 339 17.02 -4.42 -17.38
CA PRO A 339 18.45 -4.17 -17.39
C PRO A 339 18.88 -4.15 -18.85
N PHE A 340 19.20 -2.95 -19.30
CA PHE A 340 19.67 -2.72 -20.64
C PHE A 340 21.20 -2.61 -20.59
N SER A 341 21.91 -3.64 -21.04
CA SER A 341 23.37 -3.56 -21.17
C SER A 341 23.72 -2.65 -22.36
N ARG A 342 24.56 -1.62 -22.19
CA ARG A 342 25.23 -0.95 -23.33
C ARG A 342 26.43 -1.78 -23.77
N SER A 343 26.42 -2.28 -25.00
CA SER A 343 27.56 -2.94 -25.64
C SER A 343 28.76 -2.01 -25.82
#